data_AF-A0A9D9RNF9-F1
#
_entry.id   AF-A0A9D9RNF9-F1
#
_cell.length_a   1.000
_cell.length_b   1.000
_cell.length_c   1.000
_cell.angle_alpha   90.00
_cell.angle_beta   90.00
_cell.angle_gamma   90.00
#
_symmetry.space_group_name_H-M   'P 1'
#
loop_
_entity.id
_entity.type
_entity.pdbx_description
1 polymer ?
#
loop_
_entity_poly.entity_id
_entity_poly.type
_entity_poly.pdbx_seq_one_letter_code
_entity_poly.pdbx_strand_id
1 'polypeptide(L)'
;MRLSKAFLKTYKEAPKEAEVVSHKLMLRASMIRQLTRGIYSYLPLGYKVLRKIENIVREEMDNAGAQEIHMPVLQPADLWQETGRWFAYGPELMRMKDRSEREFALGPTHEEVV
;
A
#
# COMPACT_ATOMS: atom_id res chain seq x y z
N MET A 1 -0.64 2.81 25.93
CA MET A 1 0.73 2.26 25.71
C MET A 1 1.71 3.11 26.49
N ARG A 2 2.55 2.54 27.36
CA ARG A 2 3.65 3.29 28.00
C ARG A 2 4.81 3.40 27.01
N LEU A 3 5.48 4.56 26.95
CA LEU A 3 6.60 4.79 26.02
C LEU A 3 7.73 3.76 26.21
N SER A 4 8.02 3.37 27.46
CA SER A 4 9.05 2.37 27.79
C SER A 4 8.82 0.98 27.19
N LYS A 5 7.60 0.67 26.72
CA LYS A 5 7.24 -0.60 26.08
C LYS A 5 6.94 -0.45 24.58
N ALA A 6 7.06 0.76 24.03
CA ALA A 6 6.73 1.04 22.64
C ALA A 6 7.94 0.77 21.73
N PHE A 7 7.70 0.20 20.55
CA PHE A 7 8.68 0.19 19.47
C PHE A 7 8.66 1.57 18.78
N LEU A 8 9.34 2.54 19.40
CA LEU A 8 9.42 3.92 18.93
C LEU A 8 10.87 4.40 19.07
N LYS A 9 11.63 4.37 17.98
CA LYS A 9 13.03 4.81 17.93
C LYS A 9 13.12 6.05 17.05
N THR A 10 13.07 7.22 17.67
CA THR A 10 13.14 8.49 16.94
C THR A 10 14.56 8.75 16.45
N TYR A 11 14.67 9.48 15.34
CA TYR A 11 15.95 9.92 14.80
C TYR A 11 16.13 11.42 15.05
N LYS A 12 17.33 11.80 15.53
CA LYS A 12 17.68 13.20 15.74
C LYS A 12 17.62 13.98 14.42
N GLU A 13 18.18 13.40 13.37
CA GLU A 13 18.25 13.95 12.02
C GLU A 13 17.51 13.01 11.05
N ALA A 14 16.91 13.58 10.00
CA ALA A 14 16.32 12.76 8.94
C ALA A 14 17.44 12.18 8.05
N PRO A 15 17.26 10.98 7.49
CA PRO A 15 18.14 10.47 6.45
C PRO A 15 18.27 11.44 5.26
N LYS A 16 19.45 11.50 4.63
CA LYS A 16 19.78 12.51 3.60
C LYS A 16 18.96 12.34 2.32
N GLU A 17 18.51 11.13 2.05
CA GLU A 17 17.70 10.74 0.90
C GLU A 17 16.25 11.23 0.99
N ALA A 18 15.80 11.67 2.17
CA ALA A 18 14.46 12.24 2.32
C ALA A 18 14.50 13.73 1.96
N GLU A 19 13.84 14.11 0.86
CA GLU A 19 13.81 15.51 0.40
C GLU A 19 12.59 16.26 0.97
N VAL A 20 11.40 15.66 0.85
CA VAL A 20 10.11 16.26 1.24
C VAL A 20 9.94 16.25 2.76
N VAL A 21 9.35 17.33 3.31
CA VAL A 21 9.18 17.53 4.76
C VAL A 21 8.38 16.40 5.41
N SER A 22 7.30 15.93 4.78
CA SER A 22 6.49 14.82 5.30
C SER A 22 7.32 13.53 5.44
N HIS A 23 8.09 13.18 4.40
CA HIS A 23 8.97 12.01 4.40
C HIS A 23 10.02 12.11 5.52
N LYS A 24 10.68 13.28 5.65
CA LYS A 24 11.65 13.54 6.73
C LYS A 24 11.03 13.34 8.12
N LEU A 25 9.84 13.88 8.35
CA LEU A 25 9.14 13.78 9.65
C LEU A 25 8.70 12.36 9.95
N MET A 26 8.12 11.64 8.99
CA MET A 26 7.67 10.26 9.18
C MET A 26 8.82 9.31 9.49
N LEU A 27 9.99 9.51 8.86
CA LEU A 27 11.20 8.76 9.22
C LEU A 27 11.67 9.10 10.63
N ARG A 28 11.83 10.39 10.95
CA ARG A 28 12.29 10.84 12.28
C ARG A 28 11.40 10.41 13.42
N ALA A 29 10.09 10.37 13.19
CA ALA A 29 9.10 9.95 14.16
C ALA A 29 8.97 8.41 14.29
N SER A 30 9.79 7.62 13.58
CA SER A 30 9.67 6.16 13.54
C SER A 30 8.26 5.71 13.11
N MET A 31 7.68 6.39 12.12
CA MET A 31 6.38 6.02 11.56
C MET A 31 6.51 5.06 10.38
N ILE A 32 7.58 5.20 9.60
CA ILE A 32 7.87 4.34 8.45
C ILE A 32 9.34 3.96 8.43
N ARG A 33 9.65 2.85 7.77
CA ARG A 33 11.00 2.43 7.42
C ARG A 33 11.02 1.98 5.96
N GLN A 34 11.97 2.50 5.18
CA GLN A 34 12.13 2.07 3.80
C GLN A 34 12.70 0.64 3.75
N LEU A 35 12.06 -0.23 2.96
CA LEU A 35 12.55 -1.57 2.64
C LEU A 35 13.35 -1.54 1.33
N THR A 36 12.81 -0.87 0.31
CA THR A 36 13.48 -0.54 -0.95
C THR A 36 12.81 0.70 -1.57
N ARG A 37 13.26 1.16 -2.75
CA ARG A 37 12.69 2.33 -3.43
C ARG A 37 11.18 2.15 -3.64
N GLY A 38 10.38 3.08 -3.09
CA GLY A 38 8.92 3.03 -3.17
C GLY A 38 8.21 2.03 -2.25
N ILE A 39 8.94 1.20 -1.49
CA ILE A 39 8.35 0.17 -0.61
C ILE A 39 8.75 0.43 0.84
N TYR A 40 7.74 0.57 1.70
CA TYR A 40 7.90 0.95 3.11
C TYR A 40 7.19 -0.02 4.05
N SER A 41 7.78 -0.22 5.22
CA SER A 41 7.11 -0.81 6.37
C SER A 41 6.52 0.31 7.23
N TYR A 42 5.22 0.21 7.56
CA TYR A 42 4.60 1.06 8.56
C TYR A 42 4.95 0.54 9.95
N LEU A 43 5.60 1.38 10.75
CA LEU A 43 5.96 1.10 12.14
C LEU A 43 4.75 1.40 13.05
N PRO A 44 4.73 0.97 14.33
CA PRO A 44 3.51 0.99 15.14
C PRO A 44 2.82 2.35 15.25
N LEU A 45 3.57 3.45 15.32
CA LEU A 45 2.98 4.79 15.31
C LEU A 45 2.33 5.13 13.96
N GLY A 46 3.02 4.87 12.84
CA GLY A 46 2.51 5.10 11.50
C GLY A 46 1.30 4.24 11.18
N TYR A 47 1.35 2.95 11.56
CA TYR A 47 0.23 2.03 11.37
C TYR A 47 -1.01 2.42 12.18
N LYS A 48 -0.83 2.94 13.41
CA LYS A 48 -1.94 3.48 14.20
C LYS A 48 -2.62 4.68 13.51
N VAL A 49 -1.84 5.56 12.88
CA VAL A 49 -2.39 6.69 12.12
C VAL A 49 -3.10 6.19 10.86
N LEU A 50 -2.52 5.25 10.13
CA LEU A 50 -3.13 4.63 8.96
C LEU A 50 -4.50 4.03 9.29
N ARG A 51 -4.62 3.26 10.39
CA ARG A 51 -5.89 2.70 10.86
C ARG A 51 -6.93 3.76 11.21
N LYS A 52 -6.52 4.92 11.74
CA LYS A 52 -7.44 6.03 12.01
C LYS A 52 -8.00 6.63 10.71
N ILE A 53 -7.15 6.81 9.71
CA ILE A 53 -7.55 7.30 8.39
C ILE A 53 -8.52 6.30 7.75
N GLU A 54 -8.15 5.01 7.74
CA GLU A 54 -8.97 3.92 7.21
C GLU A 54 -10.36 3.87 7.86
N ASN A 55 -10.44 4.02 9.19
CA ASN A 55 -11.72 4.01 9.89
C ASN A 55 -12.63 5.17 9.49
N ILE A 56 -12.09 6.38 9.34
CA ILE A 56 -12.88 7.54 8.88
C ILE A 56 -13.42 7.26 7.48
N VAL A 57 -12.58 6.78 6.55
CA VAL A 57 -13.03 6.45 5.20
C VAL A 57 -14.14 5.39 5.23
N ARG A 58 -13.97 4.33 6.02
CA ARG A 58 -14.98 3.28 6.18
C ARG A 58 -16.31 3.84 6.71
N GLU A 59 -16.27 4.60 7.80
CA GLU A 59 -17.47 5.20 8.40
C GLU A 59 -18.25 6.05 7.39
N GLU A 60 -17.55 6.89 6.60
CA GLU A 60 -18.21 7.72 5.59
C GLU A 60 -18.76 6.90 4.41
N MET A 61 -18.06 5.84 3.98
CA MET A 61 -18.53 4.96 2.91
C MET A 61 -19.75 4.14 3.34
N ASP A 62 -19.76 3.63 4.58
CA ASP A 62 -20.90 2.94 5.17
C ASP A 62 -22.12 3.87 5.28
N ASN A 63 -21.90 5.12 5.70
CA ASN A 63 -22.96 6.15 5.76
C ASN A 63 -23.54 6.48 4.37
N ALA A 64 -22.71 6.40 3.32
CA ALA A 64 -23.13 6.57 1.93
C ALA A 64 -23.81 5.31 1.33
N GLY A 65 -23.88 4.20 2.07
CA GLY A 65 -24.52 2.95 1.64
C GLY A 65 -23.64 2.04 0.79
N ALA A 66 -22.32 2.28 0.75
CA ALA A 66 -21.38 1.35 0.11
C ALA A 66 -21.23 0.06 0.94
N GLN A 67 -20.81 -1.03 0.30
CA GLN A 67 -20.51 -2.30 0.97
C GLN A 67 -19.03 -2.63 0.78
N GLU A 68 -18.30 -2.70 1.89
CA GLU A 68 -16.86 -3.02 1.85
C GLU A 68 -16.62 -4.49 1.50
N ILE A 69 -15.71 -4.73 0.55
CA ILE A 69 -15.20 -6.05 0.17
C ILE A 69 -13.67 -6.04 0.14
N HIS A 70 -13.04 -7.21 0.29
CA HIS A 70 -11.59 -7.36 0.19
C HIS A 70 -11.23 -8.26 -0.98
N MET A 71 -10.50 -7.72 -1.95
CA MET A 71 -10.13 -8.40 -3.17
C MET A 71 -8.64 -8.83 -3.15
N PRO A 72 -8.28 -9.93 -3.83
CA PRO A 72 -6.89 -10.36 -3.94
C PRO A 72 -6.06 -9.33 -4.70
N VAL A 73 -4.79 -9.19 -4.31
CA VAL A 73 -3.81 -8.35 -5.04
C VAL A 73 -3.31 -9.04 -6.30
N LEU A 74 -3.26 -10.38 -6.31
CA LEU A 74 -2.84 -11.16 -7.46
C LEU A 74 -4.06 -11.47 -8.32
N GLN A 75 -4.03 -11.05 -9.59
CA GLN A 75 -5.15 -11.13 -10.52
C GLN A 75 -4.74 -11.91 -11.77
N PRO A 76 -5.56 -12.86 -12.27
CA PRO A 76 -5.25 -13.62 -13.48
C PRO A 76 -5.21 -12.69 -14.70
N ALA A 77 -4.30 -12.96 -15.63
CA ALA A 77 -4.13 -12.14 -16.84
C ALA A 77 -5.40 -12.09 -17.70
N ASP A 78 -6.20 -13.15 -17.72
CA ASP A 78 -7.42 -13.26 -18.55
C ASP A 78 -8.38 -12.07 -18.31
N LEU A 79 -8.62 -11.70 -17.05
CA LEU A 79 -9.47 -10.54 -16.69
C LEU A 79 -8.97 -9.22 -17.28
N TRP A 80 -7.65 -9.03 -17.32
CA TRP A 80 -7.02 -7.84 -17.89
C TRP A 80 -7.00 -7.85 -19.41
N GLN A 81 -6.96 -9.04 -20.01
CA GLN A 81 -6.97 -9.21 -21.46
C GLN A 81 -8.38 -8.97 -22.02
N GLU A 82 -9.43 -9.37 -21.30
CA GLU A 82 -10.82 -9.10 -21.67
C GLU A 82 -11.10 -7.59 -21.85
N THR A 83 -10.50 -6.75 -21.00
CA THR A 83 -10.62 -5.29 -21.11
C THR A 83 -9.56 -4.65 -22.01
N GLY A 84 -8.60 -5.43 -22.51
CA GLY A 84 -7.45 -4.95 -23.27
C GLY A 84 -6.41 -4.18 -22.44
N ARG A 85 -6.68 -3.90 -21.16
CA ARG A 85 -5.76 -3.15 -20.28
C ARG A 85 -4.47 -3.90 -20.02
N TRP A 86 -4.45 -5.23 -20.15
CA TRP A 86 -3.23 -6.03 -20.08
C TRP A 86 -2.11 -5.49 -20.97
N PHE A 87 -2.44 -5.05 -22.19
CA PHE A 87 -1.46 -4.55 -23.15
C PHE A 87 -1.30 -3.02 -23.09
N ALA A 88 -2.39 -2.30 -22.80
CA ALA A 88 -2.40 -0.84 -22.79
C ALA A 88 -1.67 -0.21 -21.59
N TYR A 89 -1.63 -0.88 -20.43
CA TYR A 89 -1.04 -0.32 -19.20
C TYR A 89 0.49 -0.12 -19.27
N GLY A 90 1.16 -0.81 -20.20
CA GLY A 90 2.60 -0.69 -20.36
C GLY A 90 3.43 -1.34 -19.22
N PRO A 91 4.58 -0.75 -18.84
CA PRO A 91 5.54 -1.35 -17.92
C PRO A 91 5.20 -1.17 -16.45
N GLU A 92 4.26 -0.30 -16.09
CA GLU A 92 3.84 -0.10 -14.70
C GLU A 92 3.01 -1.28 -14.17
N LEU A 93 2.38 -2.05 -15.07
CA LEU A 93 1.70 -3.30 -14.70
C LEU A 93 2.74 -4.37 -14.38
N MET A 94 2.89 -4.66 -13.10
CA MET A 94 3.76 -5.73 -12.62
C MET A 94 3.15 -7.08 -12.99
N ARG A 95 3.75 -7.76 -13.96
CA ARG A 95 3.36 -9.09 -14.43
C ARG A 95 4.26 -10.16 -13.84
N MET A 96 3.70 -11.31 -13.52
CA MET A 96 4.45 -12.47 -13.05
C MET A 96 3.86 -13.77 -13.56
N LYS A 97 4.67 -14.83 -13.54
CA LYS A 97 4.22 -16.19 -13.83
C LYS A 97 4.32 -17.06 -12.58
N ASP A 98 3.33 -17.92 -12.37
CA ASP A 98 3.44 -18.96 -11.36
C ASP A 98 4.28 -20.14 -11.86
N ARG A 99 4.49 -21.15 -11.01
CA ARG A 99 5.26 -22.36 -11.34
C ARG A 99 4.65 -23.22 -12.45
N SER A 100 3.41 -22.94 -12.84
CA SER A 100 2.67 -23.63 -13.90
C SER A 100 2.58 -22.76 -15.16
N GLU A 101 3.41 -21.71 -15.25
CA GLU A 101 3.47 -20.75 -16.37
C GLU A 101 2.18 -19.96 -16.58
N ARG A 102 1.28 -19.89 -15.58
CA ARG A 102 0.09 -19.04 -15.64
C ARG A 102 0.46 -17.59 -15.36
N GLU A 103 -0.11 -16.68 -16.14
CA GLU A 103 0.19 -15.25 -16.07
C GLU A 103 -0.74 -14.53 -15.10
N PHE A 104 -0.15 -13.65 -14.30
CA PHE A 104 -0.84 -12.83 -13.33
C PHE A 104 -0.31 -11.40 -13.35
N ALA A 105 -1.15 -10.46 -12.92
CA ALA A 105 -0.76 -9.11 -12.54
C ALA A 105 -0.83 -8.94 -11.02
N LEU A 106 0.07 -8.13 -10.46
CA LEU A 106 -0.21 -7.44 -9.20
C LEU A 106 -1.11 -6.25 -9.53
N GLY A 107 -2.37 -6.31 -9.13
CA GLY A 107 -3.40 -5.34 -9.48
C GLY A 107 -3.04 -3.92 -9.04
N PRO A 108 -2.78 -2.98 -9.98
CA PRO A 108 -2.67 -1.56 -9.65
C PRO A 108 -4.03 -0.94 -9.32
N THR A 109 -5.12 -1.63 -9.68
CA THR A 109 -6.53 -1.34 -9.38
C THR A 109 -7.36 -2.62 -9.64
N HIS A 110 -8.67 -2.57 -9.47
CA HIS A 110 -9.57 -3.72 -9.41
C HIS A 110 -10.84 -3.60 -10.27
N GLU A 111 -10.88 -2.71 -11.27
CA GLU A 111 -12.09 -2.57 -12.12
C GLU A 111 -12.41 -3.85 -12.92
N GLU A 112 -11.41 -4.67 -13.23
CA GLU A 112 -11.57 -5.94 -13.96
C GLU A 112 -12.00 -7.12 -13.09
N VAL A 113 -11.93 -6.98 -11.76
CA VAL A 113 -12.11 -8.12 -10.83
C VAL A 113 -13.58 -8.33 -10.44
N VAL A 114 -14.41 -7.29 -10.58
CA VAL A 114 -15.83 -7.27 -10.16
C VAL A 114 -16.77 -7.05 -11.33
#